data_AF-A0AA96XIA9-F1
#
_entry.id   AF-A0AA96XIA9-F1
#
_cell.length_a   1.000
_cell.length_b   1.000
_cell.length_c   1.000
_cell.angle_alpha   90.00
_cell.angle_beta   90.00
_cell.angle_gamma   90.00
#
_symmetry.space_group_name_H-M   'P 1'
#
loop_
_entity.id
_entity.type
_entity.pdbx_description
1 polymer ?
#
loop_
_entity_poly.entity_id
_entity_poly.type
_entity_poly.pdbx_seq_one_letter_code
_entity_poly.pdbx_strand_id
1 'polypeptide(L)'
;MANIREEQGEAAEGRSATPSLKEQRSESHAAQTYTAFLKDLEANAGVVRDLAEKAAQSVLCLLEQRLMDTEAKHLEAQLPRKVKDMLKRCPRHEGKVARKYKLEQFLAMVAEELDTTPNEAERLARAVFVTVRNHISEGEADDVMGQLPADLRSLWVPEA
;
A
#
# COMPACT_ATOMS: atom_id res chain seq x y z
N MET A 1 -10.49 66.03 11.66
CA MET A 1 -10.36 66.45 10.24
C MET A 1 -8.87 66.38 9.92
N ALA A 2 -8.34 65.63 8.98
CA ALA A 2 -8.89 64.77 7.94
C ALA A 2 -7.90 63.61 7.69
N ASN A 3 -8.46 62.44 7.40
CA ASN A 3 -7.78 61.21 6.97
C ASN A 3 -7.57 61.23 5.45
N ILE A 4 -6.36 60.97 4.95
CA ILE A 4 -6.07 60.54 3.56
C ILE A 4 -4.75 59.73 3.63
N ARG A 5 -4.78 58.38 3.66
CA ARG A 5 -4.73 57.36 2.58
C ARG A 5 -3.37 57.23 1.87
N GLU A 6 -2.81 56.01 1.94
CA GLU A 6 -2.06 55.26 0.89
C GLU A 6 -1.77 53.86 1.50
N GLU A 7 -2.55 52.83 1.16
CA GLU A 7 -2.29 51.81 0.14
C GLU A 7 -1.07 50.92 0.41
N GLN A 8 -1.33 49.62 0.68
CA GLN A 8 -0.85 48.45 -0.08
C GLN A 8 -0.78 47.20 0.81
N GLY A 9 -1.31 46.08 0.31
CA GLY A 9 -1.14 44.78 0.97
C GLY A 9 -2.19 43.73 0.63
N GLU A 10 -2.49 43.55 -0.65
CA GLU A 10 -3.25 42.42 -1.16
C GLU A 10 -2.43 41.13 -0.94
N ALA A 11 -2.93 40.20 -0.14
CA ALA A 11 -2.32 38.88 0.05
C ALA A 11 -3.38 37.78 -0.06
N ALA A 12 -3.63 37.42 -1.32
CA ALA A 12 -3.83 36.06 -1.82
C ALA A 12 -4.68 35.11 -0.95
N GLU A 13 -5.98 35.13 -1.23
CA GLU A 13 -6.89 34.00 -1.01
C GLU A 13 -6.37 32.78 -1.79
N GLY A 14 -5.95 31.74 -1.06
CA GLY A 14 -5.51 30.47 -1.63
C GLY A 14 -6.63 29.80 -2.42
N ARG A 15 -6.60 29.97 -3.74
CA ARG A 15 -7.49 29.24 -4.65
C ARG A 15 -7.18 27.75 -4.58
N SER A 16 -8.09 26.98 -4.00
CA SER A 16 -8.16 25.54 -4.20
C SER A 16 -8.38 25.26 -5.69
N ALA A 17 -7.33 24.82 -6.37
CA ALA A 17 -7.41 24.41 -7.76
C ALA A 17 -8.36 23.20 -7.85
N THR A 18 -9.45 23.34 -8.61
CA THR A 18 -10.33 22.21 -8.93
C THR A 18 -9.55 21.23 -9.81
N PRO A 19 -9.55 19.93 -9.49
CA PRO A 19 -8.81 18.94 -10.28
C PRO A 19 -9.38 18.85 -11.69
N SER A 20 -8.51 18.75 -12.70
CA SER A 20 -8.88 18.66 -14.11
C SER A 20 -9.69 17.40 -14.41
N LEU A 21 -10.44 17.40 -15.52
CA LEU A 21 -11.22 16.22 -15.97
C LEU A 21 -10.36 14.97 -16.19
N LYS A 22 -9.07 15.14 -16.50
CA LYS A 22 -8.10 14.04 -16.63
C LYS A 22 -7.75 13.44 -15.26
N GLU A 23 -7.57 14.30 -14.25
CA GLU A 23 -7.33 13.89 -12.87
C GLU A 23 -8.57 13.16 -12.32
N GLN A 24 -9.76 13.72 -12.50
CA GLN A 24 -11.02 13.09 -12.05
C GLN A 24 -11.26 11.69 -12.65
N ARG A 25 -10.97 11.50 -13.95
CA ARG A 25 -11.07 10.18 -14.61
C ARG A 25 -10.03 9.20 -14.08
N SER A 26 -8.81 9.68 -13.83
CA SER A 26 -7.75 8.85 -13.26
C SER A 26 -8.05 8.44 -11.81
N GLU A 27 -8.66 9.33 -11.01
CA GLU A 27 -9.12 9.06 -9.65
C GLU A 27 -10.28 8.07 -9.64
N SER A 28 -11.24 8.22 -10.56
CA SER A 28 -12.38 7.31 -10.70
C SER A 28 -11.94 5.89 -11.07
N HIS A 29 -11.02 5.77 -12.05
CA HIS A 29 -10.43 4.48 -12.42
C HIS A 29 -9.63 3.87 -11.27
N ALA A 30 -8.78 4.67 -10.61
CA ALA A 30 -8.02 4.21 -9.44
C ALA A 30 -8.95 3.74 -8.31
N ALA A 31 -10.07 4.44 -8.09
CA ALA A 31 -11.06 4.06 -7.10
C ALA A 31 -11.71 2.72 -7.39
N GLN A 32 -12.05 2.47 -8.66
CA GLN A 32 -12.64 1.21 -9.10
C GLN A 32 -11.65 0.04 -9.00
N THR A 33 -10.37 0.25 -9.35
CA THR A 33 -9.30 -0.74 -9.18
C THR A 33 -9.12 -1.14 -7.71
N TYR A 34 -9.17 -0.18 -6.78
CA TYR A 34 -9.04 -0.49 -5.34
C TYR A 34 -10.25 -1.21 -4.75
N THR A 35 -11.46 -0.86 -5.18
CA THR A 35 -12.67 -1.59 -4.75
C THR A 35 -12.62 -3.03 -5.25
N ALA A 36 -12.15 -3.26 -6.48
CA ALA A 36 -11.92 -4.59 -7.03
C ALA A 36 -10.82 -5.35 -6.26
N PHE A 37 -9.68 -4.71 -6.00
CA PHE A 37 -8.58 -5.29 -5.20
C PHE A 37 -9.08 -5.79 -3.84
N LEU A 38 -9.78 -4.94 -3.08
CA LEU A 38 -10.30 -5.34 -1.77
C LEU A 38 -11.38 -6.42 -1.88
N LYS A 39 -12.19 -6.42 -2.95
CA LYS A 39 -13.20 -7.47 -3.18
C LYS A 39 -12.54 -8.83 -3.45
N ASP A 40 -11.48 -8.84 -4.24
CA ASP A 40 -10.72 -10.05 -4.51
C ASP A 40 -9.99 -10.53 -3.26
N LEU A 41 -9.46 -9.61 -2.44
CA LEU A 41 -8.85 -9.94 -1.16
C LEU A 41 -9.85 -10.55 -0.17
N GLU A 42 -11.06 -9.98 -0.05
CA GLU A 42 -12.14 -10.56 0.74
C GLU A 42 -12.45 -12.00 0.30
N ALA A 43 -12.52 -12.23 -1.01
CA ALA A 43 -12.79 -13.56 -1.57
C ALA A 43 -11.65 -14.55 -1.33
N ASN A 44 -10.39 -14.10 -1.45
CA ASN A 44 -9.20 -14.94 -1.26
C ASN A 44 -8.94 -15.26 0.22
N ALA A 45 -9.17 -14.31 1.11
CA ALA A 45 -8.94 -14.45 2.54
C ALA A 45 -10.15 -15.00 3.31
N GLY A 46 -11.36 -14.90 2.75
CA GLY A 46 -12.60 -15.27 3.45
C GLY A 46 -12.94 -14.34 4.61
N VAL A 47 -12.57 -13.06 4.51
CA VAL A 47 -12.72 -12.05 5.57
C VAL A 47 -13.57 -10.87 5.13
N VAL A 48 -14.03 -10.08 6.10
CA VAL A 48 -14.76 -8.84 5.86
C VAL A 48 -13.84 -7.70 5.40
N ARG A 49 -14.41 -6.71 4.71
CA ARG A 49 -13.72 -5.53 4.15
C ARG A 49 -12.69 -4.90 5.08
N ASP A 50 -13.09 -4.62 6.31
CA ASP A 50 -12.25 -3.92 7.28
C ASP A 50 -10.99 -4.71 7.62
N LEU A 51 -11.10 -6.05 7.73
CA LEU A 51 -9.97 -6.91 7.98
C LEU A 51 -9.11 -7.09 6.73
N ALA A 52 -9.72 -7.17 5.54
CA ALA A 52 -8.99 -7.20 4.28
C ALA A 52 -8.12 -5.94 4.09
N GLU A 53 -8.68 -4.76 4.37
CA GLU A 53 -7.93 -3.49 4.26
C GLU A 53 -6.78 -3.43 5.26
N LYS A 54 -7.01 -3.79 6.54
CA LYS A 54 -5.95 -3.86 7.55
C LYS A 54 -4.88 -4.88 7.21
N ALA A 55 -5.25 -6.05 6.71
CA ALA A 55 -4.32 -7.09 6.29
C ALA A 55 -3.44 -6.61 5.13
N ALA A 56 -4.04 -6.01 4.10
CA ALA A 56 -3.31 -5.43 2.98
C ALA A 56 -2.32 -4.36 3.45
N GLN A 57 -2.76 -3.45 4.32
CA GLN A 57 -1.89 -2.41 4.87
C GLN A 57 -0.74 -3.00 5.69
N SER A 58 -1.00 -3.87 6.67
CA SER A 58 0.04 -4.44 7.54
C SER A 58 1.08 -5.22 6.73
N VAL A 59 0.65 -6.12 5.85
CA VAL A 59 1.52 -6.98 5.03
C VAL A 59 2.42 -6.15 4.11
N LEU A 60 1.82 -5.21 3.37
CA LEU A 60 2.56 -4.41 2.39
C LEU A 60 3.49 -3.40 3.05
N CYS A 61 3.08 -2.77 4.16
CA CYS A 61 3.95 -1.89 4.94
C CYS A 61 5.17 -2.61 5.51
N LEU A 62 4.97 -3.82 6.03
CA LEU A 62 6.07 -4.63 6.53
C LEU A 62 6.99 -5.01 5.36
N LEU A 63 6.43 -5.46 4.24
CA LEU A 63 7.22 -5.79 3.06
C LEU A 63 8.09 -4.61 2.60
N GLU A 64 7.52 -3.41 2.49
CA GLU A 64 8.27 -2.19 2.12
C GLU A 64 9.38 -1.87 3.13
N GLN A 65 9.12 -2.00 4.45
CA GLN A 65 10.14 -1.81 5.48
C GLN A 65 11.26 -2.86 5.43
N ARG A 66 11.00 -4.05 4.88
CA ARG A 66 11.98 -5.13 4.78
C ARG A 66 12.91 -4.96 3.57
N LEU A 67 12.39 -4.43 2.48
CA LEU A 67 13.13 -4.15 1.26
C LEU A 67 14.08 -2.96 1.47
N MET A 68 15.23 -2.95 0.79
CA MET A 68 16.09 -1.77 0.80
C MET A 68 15.39 -0.59 0.09
N ASP A 69 15.72 0.66 0.43
CA ASP A 69 15.06 1.86 -0.13
C ASP A 69 14.94 1.87 -1.66
N THR A 70 15.90 1.27 -2.37
CA THR A 70 15.87 1.15 -3.84
C THR A 70 14.89 0.05 -4.29
N GLU A 71 14.88 -1.10 -3.62
CA GLU A 71 14.02 -2.24 -3.93
C GLU A 71 12.55 -1.95 -3.57
N ALA A 72 12.32 -1.25 -2.45
CA ALA A 72 11.01 -0.78 -2.02
C ALA A 72 10.40 0.19 -3.05
N LYS A 73 11.17 1.16 -3.55
CA LYS A 73 10.72 2.08 -4.62
C LYS A 73 10.38 1.36 -5.92
N HIS A 74 11.13 0.30 -6.26
CA HIS A 74 10.85 -0.51 -7.44
C HIS A 74 9.55 -1.31 -7.25
N LEU A 75 9.32 -1.91 -6.08
CA LEU A 75 8.04 -2.55 -5.74
C LEU A 75 6.88 -1.55 -5.81
N GLU A 76 6.99 -0.40 -5.13
CA GLU A 76 5.98 0.67 -5.16
C GLU A 76 5.63 1.12 -6.58
N ALA A 77 6.63 1.19 -7.47
CA ALA A 77 6.42 1.58 -8.86
C ALA A 77 5.46 0.63 -9.59
N GLN A 78 5.55 -0.68 -9.32
CA GLN A 78 4.70 -1.71 -9.92
C GLN A 78 3.31 -1.82 -9.27
N LEU A 79 3.12 -1.29 -8.06
CA LEU A 79 1.83 -1.36 -7.38
C LEU A 79 0.79 -0.41 -8.01
N PRO A 80 -0.51 -0.77 -8.05
CA PRO A 80 -1.58 0.15 -8.45
C PRO A 80 -1.57 1.45 -7.63
N ARG A 81 -1.90 2.59 -8.25
CA ARG A 81 -1.83 3.93 -7.60
C ARG A 81 -2.53 4.01 -6.25
N LYS A 82 -3.71 3.40 -6.09
CA LYS A 82 -4.41 3.42 -4.80
C LYS A 82 -3.79 2.51 -3.74
N VAL A 83 -3.14 1.41 -4.14
CA VAL A 83 -2.33 0.59 -3.23
C VAL A 83 -1.16 1.43 -2.71
N LYS A 84 -0.47 2.17 -3.60
CA LYS A 84 0.54 3.17 -3.19
C LYS A 84 -0.03 4.22 -2.23
N ASP A 85 -1.23 4.75 -2.50
CA ASP A 85 -1.82 5.81 -1.64
C ASP A 85 -2.19 5.29 -0.24
N MET A 86 -2.56 4.00 -0.11
CA MET A 86 -2.72 3.32 1.17
C MET A 86 -1.39 3.21 1.93
N LEU A 87 -0.28 2.96 1.22
CA LEU A 87 1.05 2.75 1.78
C LEU A 87 1.78 4.05 2.15
N LYS A 88 1.51 5.15 1.44
CA LYS A 88 2.03 6.50 1.79
C LYS A 88 1.63 6.96 3.19
N ARG A 89 0.53 6.44 3.74
CA ARG A 89 0.05 6.78 5.09
C ARG A 89 0.60 5.85 6.17
N CYS A 90 1.50 4.93 5.81
CA CYS A 90 1.98 3.95 6.77
C CYS A 90 2.97 4.58 7.77
N PRO A 91 2.69 4.53 9.09
CA PRO A 91 3.59 5.06 10.12
C PRO A 91 4.96 4.37 10.15
N ARG A 92 5.08 3.19 9.51
CA ARG A 92 6.32 2.42 9.44
C ARG A 92 7.35 3.02 8.49
N HIS A 93 6.96 3.93 7.60
CA HIS A 93 7.84 4.57 6.59
C HIS A 93 8.49 5.88 7.06
N GLU A 94 8.12 6.40 8.23
CA GLU A 94 8.68 7.65 8.73
C GLU A 94 10.12 7.42 9.25
N GLY A 95 11.12 7.79 8.43
CA GLY A 95 12.52 7.94 8.82
C GLY A 95 13.31 6.66 9.12
N LYS A 96 12.95 5.50 8.54
CA LYS A 96 13.53 4.20 8.93
C LYS A 96 14.38 3.52 7.86
N VAL A 97 15.56 3.09 8.30
CA VAL A 97 16.47 2.15 7.66
C VAL A 97 15.77 0.79 7.50
N ALA A 98 15.95 0.15 6.34
CA ALA A 98 15.43 -1.19 6.07
C ALA A 98 15.73 -2.18 7.21
N ARG A 99 14.70 -2.92 7.66
CA ARG A 99 14.83 -3.88 8.76
C ARG A 99 14.88 -5.31 8.23
N LYS A 100 15.93 -6.04 8.58
CA LYS A 100 16.05 -7.47 8.29
C LYS A 100 15.38 -8.28 9.39
N TYR A 101 14.31 -8.98 9.05
CA TYR A 101 13.65 -9.95 9.91
C TYR A 101 13.24 -11.16 9.06
N LYS A 102 13.04 -12.33 9.67
CA LYS A 102 12.66 -13.57 8.97
C LYS A 102 11.14 -13.70 8.79
N LEU A 103 10.69 -14.68 8.01
CA LEU A 103 9.28 -15.05 7.82
C LEU A 103 8.52 -15.16 9.15
N GLU A 104 9.05 -15.92 10.12
CA GLU A 104 8.38 -16.09 11.42
C GLU A 104 8.15 -14.75 12.15
N GLN A 105 9.13 -13.85 12.07
CA GLN A 105 9.02 -12.52 12.67
C GLN A 105 8.05 -11.63 11.89
N PHE A 106 8.06 -11.72 10.55
CA PHE A 106 7.09 -11.04 9.69
C PHE A 106 5.66 -11.47 10.05
N LEU A 107 5.41 -12.77 10.13
CA LEU A 107 4.11 -13.32 10.50
C LEU A 107 3.71 -12.94 11.93
N ALA A 108 4.66 -12.93 12.88
CA ALA A 108 4.39 -12.48 14.24
C ALA A 108 3.99 -11.00 14.30
N MET A 109 4.64 -10.12 13.52
CA MET A 109 4.27 -8.71 13.45
C MET A 109 2.89 -8.50 12.81
N VAL A 110 2.56 -9.26 11.76
CA VAL A 110 1.21 -9.24 11.15
C VAL A 110 0.17 -9.74 12.16
N ALA A 111 0.47 -10.83 12.87
CA ALA A 111 -0.40 -11.40 13.89
C ALA A 111 -0.69 -10.42 15.03
N GLU A 112 0.34 -9.71 15.51
CA GLU A 112 0.23 -8.68 16.53
C GLU A 112 -0.60 -7.48 16.05
N GLU A 113 -0.38 -7.01 14.82
CA GLU A 113 -1.08 -5.85 14.28
C GLU A 113 -2.57 -6.12 14.00
N LEU A 114 -2.90 -7.36 13.65
CA LEU A 114 -4.27 -7.78 13.32
C LEU A 114 -5.00 -8.47 14.48
N ASP A 115 -4.38 -8.57 15.65
CA ASP A 115 -4.89 -9.30 16.83
C ASP A 115 -5.35 -10.73 16.48
N THR A 116 -4.44 -11.49 15.85
CA THR A 116 -4.74 -12.84 15.34
C THR A 116 -3.63 -13.85 15.63
N THR A 117 -3.84 -15.11 15.24
CA THR A 117 -2.85 -16.18 15.40
C THR A 117 -1.80 -16.14 14.28
N PRO A 118 -0.57 -16.65 14.49
CA PRO A 118 0.43 -16.74 13.42
C PRO A 118 -0.04 -17.52 12.18
N ASN A 119 -0.84 -18.57 12.38
CA ASN A 119 -1.40 -19.36 11.27
C ASN A 119 -2.41 -18.56 10.44
N GLU A 120 -3.23 -17.73 11.11
CA GLU A 120 -4.16 -16.84 10.42
C GLU A 120 -3.42 -15.69 9.72
N ALA A 121 -2.39 -15.12 10.37
CA ALA A 121 -1.53 -14.13 9.76
C ALA A 121 -0.85 -14.64 8.48
N GLU A 122 -0.41 -15.91 8.48
CA GLU A 122 0.13 -16.54 7.27
C GLU A 122 -0.92 -16.65 6.16
N ARG A 123 -2.14 -17.10 6.48
CA ARG A 123 -3.24 -17.16 5.51
C ARG A 123 -3.55 -15.78 4.92
N LEU A 124 -3.63 -14.76 5.77
CA LEU A 124 -3.88 -13.38 5.35
C LEU A 124 -2.74 -12.84 4.46
N ALA A 125 -1.48 -13.08 4.84
CA ALA A 125 -0.32 -12.67 4.05
C ALA A 125 -0.31 -13.32 2.66
N ARG A 126 -0.61 -14.63 2.58
CA ARG A 126 -0.75 -15.34 1.30
C ARG A 126 -1.87 -14.76 0.46
N ALA A 127 -3.04 -14.51 1.06
CA ALA A 127 -4.18 -13.92 0.35
C ALA A 127 -3.84 -12.52 -0.19
N VAL A 128 -3.11 -11.70 0.56
CA VAL A 128 -2.64 -10.38 0.09
C VAL A 128 -1.69 -10.54 -1.10
N PHE A 129 -0.68 -11.42 -1.02
CA PHE A 129 0.27 -11.63 -2.13
C PHE A 129 -0.38 -12.17 -3.39
N VAL A 130 -1.28 -13.15 -3.28
CA VAL A 130 -2.09 -13.65 -4.40
C VAL A 130 -2.91 -12.52 -5.02
N THR A 131 -3.55 -11.70 -4.20
CA THR A 131 -4.37 -10.58 -4.68
C THR A 131 -3.51 -9.54 -5.40
N VAL A 132 -2.35 -9.19 -4.86
CA VAL A 132 -1.42 -8.26 -5.53
C VAL A 132 -0.97 -8.82 -6.88
N ARG A 133 -0.58 -10.10 -6.93
CA ARG A 133 -0.17 -10.77 -8.16
C ARG A 133 -1.26 -10.74 -9.24
N ASN A 134 -2.52 -10.92 -8.86
CA ASN A 134 -3.65 -10.89 -9.79
C ASN A 134 -3.96 -9.49 -10.34
N HIS A 135 -3.45 -8.44 -9.70
CA HIS A 135 -3.68 -7.03 -10.06
C HIS A 135 -2.50 -6.37 -10.79
N ILE A 136 -1.42 -7.11 -11.03
CA ILE A 136 -0.25 -6.68 -11.79
C ILE A 136 0.00 -7.65 -12.96
N SER A 137 0.79 -7.23 -13.94
CA SER A 137 1.17 -8.11 -15.05
C SER A 137 2.12 -9.22 -14.59
N GLU A 138 2.22 -10.30 -15.37
CA GLU A 138 3.11 -11.43 -15.07
C GLU A 138 4.58 -10.99 -14.93
N GLY A 139 5.06 -10.12 -15.83
CA GLY A 139 6.41 -9.58 -15.74
C GLY A 139 6.65 -8.74 -14.48
N GLU A 140 5.67 -7.91 -14.09
CA GLU A 140 5.75 -7.15 -12.83
C GLU A 140 5.73 -8.08 -11.61
N ALA A 141 4.96 -9.18 -11.66
CA ALA A 141 4.94 -10.17 -10.58
C ALA A 141 6.27 -10.90 -10.41
N ASP A 142 6.96 -11.19 -11.52
CA ASP A 142 8.30 -11.78 -11.52
C ASP A 142 9.35 -10.80 -10.97
N ASP A 143 9.25 -9.51 -11.34
CA ASP A 143 10.11 -8.45 -10.80
C ASP A 143 9.95 -8.34 -9.28
N VAL A 144 8.70 -8.31 -8.79
CA VAL A 144 8.40 -8.29 -7.34
C VAL A 144 8.97 -9.53 -6.65
N MET A 145 8.72 -10.72 -7.20
CA MET A 145 9.26 -11.98 -6.68
C MET A 145 10.80 -11.96 -6.57
N GLY A 146 11.47 -11.33 -7.55
CA GLY A 146 12.93 -11.14 -7.56
C GLY A 146 13.43 -10.32 -6.37
N GLN A 147 12.68 -9.30 -5.94
CA GLN A 147 12.99 -8.46 -4.78
C GLN A 147 12.67 -9.14 -3.44
N LEU A 148 11.78 -10.13 -3.43
CA LEU A 148 11.41 -10.81 -2.18
C LEU A 148 12.57 -11.65 -1.63
N PRO A 149 12.85 -11.56 -0.32
CA PRO A 149 13.69 -12.51 0.39
C PRO A 149 13.20 -13.96 0.25
N ALA A 150 14.12 -14.93 0.25
CA ALA A 150 13.83 -16.33 -0.06
C ALA A 150 12.73 -16.95 0.83
N ASP A 151 12.67 -16.55 2.09
CA ASP A 151 11.68 -16.98 3.07
C ASP A 151 10.29 -16.34 2.89
N LEU A 152 10.16 -15.22 2.17
CA LEU A 152 8.85 -14.65 1.79
C LEU A 152 8.35 -15.12 0.43
N ARG A 153 9.26 -15.58 -0.45
CA ARG A 153 8.88 -16.12 -1.77
C ARG A 153 7.91 -17.30 -1.67
N SER A 154 7.99 -18.11 -0.60
CA SER A 154 7.07 -19.22 -0.35
C SER A 154 5.61 -18.79 -0.14
N LEU A 155 5.38 -17.52 0.26
CA LEU A 155 4.04 -16.96 0.39
C LEU A 155 3.55 -16.34 -0.94
N TRP A 156 4.46 -16.01 -1.85
CA TRP A 156 4.17 -15.33 -3.13
C TRP A 156 3.75 -16.31 -4.24
N VAL A 157 4.32 -17.51 -4.22
CA VAL A 157 3.95 -18.57 -5.16
C VAL A 157 2.72 -19.28 -4.61
N PRO A 158 1.61 -19.38 -5.38
CA PRO A 158 0.47 -20.20 -4.97
C PRO A 158 0.93 -21.65 -4.83
N GLU A 159 0.53 -22.33 -3.75
CA GLU A 159 0.74 -23.78 -3.67
C GLU A 159 0.00 -24.43 -4.85
N ALA A 160 0.74 -25.25 -5.62
CA ALA A 160 0.24 -25.92 -6.82
C ALA A 160 -0.66 -27.11 -6.48
#